data_AF-A0A0P7TSI8-F1
#
_entry.id   AF-A0A0P7TSI8-F1
#
_cell.length_a   1.000
_cell.length_b   1.000
_cell.length_c   1.000
_cell.angle_alpha   90.00
_cell.angle_beta   90.00
_cell.angle_gamma   90.00
#
_symmetry.space_group_name_H-M   'P 1'
#
loop_
_entity.id
_entity.type
_entity.pdbx_description
1 polymer ?
#
loop_
_entity_poly.entity_id
_entity_poly.type
_entity_poly.pdbx_seq_one_letter_code
_entity_poly.pdbx_strand_id
1 'polypeptide(L)'
;MLLDAWKDPALQPLVKNTKGIMFYSVPHRGTFMAEYSLNVRYLLFPSIEVKELCRDSPALRELNENFLSMVREHEFKVLSFTEMLPTSVGPMIKLHVVPAQSADLGIGDLIQVDVDHLNICKPENKDSFLYKRSLQFIRDAMGGHVVH
;
A
#
# COMPACT_ATOMS: atom_id res chain seq x y z
N MET A 1 0.64 -8.02 -11.49
CA MET A 1 -0.45 -9.01 -11.44
C MET A 1 -1.82 -8.43 -11.80
N LEU A 2 -2.44 -7.56 -10.99
CA LEU A 2 -3.81 -7.08 -11.29
C LEU A 2 -3.86 -6.22 -12.56
N LEU A 3 -2.86 -5.36 -12.76
CA LEU A 3 -2.73 -4.57 -13.98
C LEU A 3 -2.49 -5.44 -15.23
N ASP A 4 -1.69 -6.50 -15.08
CA ASP A 4 -1.47 -7.47 -16.17
C ASP A 4 -2.79 -8.19 -16.51
N ALA A 5 -3.57 -8.55 -15.49
CA ALA A 5 -4.87 -9.18 -15.68
C ALA A 5 -5.92 -8.26 -16.31
N TRP A 6 -5.81 -6.95 -16.10
CA TRP A 6 -6.64 -5.96 -16.80
C TRP A 6 -6.31 -5.87 -18.29
N LYS A 7 -5.04 -6.07 -18.66
CA LYS A 7 -4.57 -6.07 -20.05
C LYS A 7 -4.76 -7.41 -20.77
N ASP A 8 -4.88 -8.51 -20.03
CA ASP A 8 -5.02 -9.87 -20.59
C ASP A 8 -6.48 -10.38 -20.52
N PRO A 9 -7.16 -10.60 -21.67
CA PRO A 9 -8.50 -11.18 -21.73
C PRO A 9 -8.66 -12.51 -20.97
N ALA A 10 -7.62 -13.34 -20.93
CA ALA A 10 -7.66 -14.65 -20.25
C ALA A 10 -7.72 -14.50 -18.71
N LEU A 11 -7.25 -13.39 -18.17
CA LEU A 11 -7.19 -13.13 -16.73
C LEU A 11 -8.29 -12.16 -16.23
N GLN A 12 -9.20 -11.75 -17.11
CA GLN A 12 -10.36 -10.92 -16.79
C GLN A 12 -11.17 -11.37 -15.56
N PRO A 13 -11.35 -12.69 -15.28
CA PRO A 13 -12.00 -13.11 -14.05
C PRO A 13 -11.35 -12.57 -12.78
N LEU A 14 -10.03 -12.35 -12.75
CA LEU A 14 -9.32 -11.80 -11.58
C LEU A 14 -9.76 -10.36 -11.31
N VAL A 15 -9.83 -9.54 -12.36
CA VAL A 15 -10.25 -8.13 -12.27
C VAL A 15 -11.72 -8.06 -11.84
N LYS A 16 -12.60 -8.83 -12.48
CA LYS A 16 -14.05 -8.86 -12.17
C LYS A 16 -14.36 -9.32 -10.74
N ASN A 17 -13.55 -10.22 -10.18
CA ASN A 17 -13.73 -10.75 -8.83
C ASN A 17 -12.99 -9.94 -7.75
N THR A 18 -12.13 -8.99 -8.12
CA THR A 18 -11.52 -8.07 -7.16
C THR A 18 -12.57 -7.05 -6.70
N LYS A 19 -12.84 -6.99 -5.39
CA LYS A 19 -13.89 -6.11 -4.83
C LYS A 19 -13.37 -4.88 -4.08
N GLY A 20 -12.10 -4.92 -3.68
CA GLY A 20 -11.46 -3.81 -3.02
C GLY A 20 -9.96 -4.02 -2.95
N ILE A 21 -9.24 -2.92 -2.78
CA ILE A 21 -7.78 -2.87 -2.73
C ILE A 21 -7.40 -2.08 -1.47
N MET A 22 -6.53 -2.65 -0.66
CA MET A 22 -6.08 -2.04 0.59
C MET A 22 -4.55 -1.94 0.59
N PHE A 23 -4.04 -0.73 0.82
CA PHE A 23 -2.61 -0.45 0.89
C PHE A 23 -2.18 -0.12 2.33
N TYR A 24 -1.00 -0.59 2.70
CA TYR A 24 -0.36 -0.26 3.98
C TYR A 24 1.00 0.37 3.67
N SER A 25 1.12 1.67 3.88
CA SER A 25 2.37 2.42 3.71
C SER A 25 3.10 2.09 2.41
N VAL A 26 2.39 2.17 1.29
CA VAL A 26 2.96 1.88 -0.04
C VAL A 26 3.51 3.17 -0.63
N PRO A 27 4.78 3.22 -1.07
CA PRO A 27 5.38 4.42 -1.65
C PRO A 27 4.94 4.59 -3.11
N HIS A 28 3.68 4.99 -3.35
CA HIS A 28 3.12 5.13 -4.70
C HIS A 28 3.89 6.10 -5.59
N ARG A 29 4.58 7.09 -4.98
CA ARG A 29 5.45 8.06 -5.68
C ARG A 29 6.94 7.82 -5.40
N GLY A 30 7.25 6.64 -4.87
CA GLY A 30 8.59 6.21 -4.47
C GLY A 30 9.01 6.77 -3.12
N THR A 31 10.11 6.27 -2.60
CA THR A 31 10.70 6.75 -1.35
C THR A 31 12.16 7.15 -1.56
N PHE A 32 12.74 7.89 -0.61
CA PHE A 32 14.11 8.39 -0.65
C PHE A 32 15.12 7.26 -0.37
N MET A 33 15.12 6.25 -1.22
CA MET A 33 15.97 5.06 -1.06
C MET A 33 17.46 5.35 -1.20
N ALA A 34 17.82 6.39 -1.97
CA ALA A 34 19.20 6.75 -2.26
C ALA A 34 19.95 7.28 -1.02
N GLU A 35 19.22 7.75 0.00
CA GLU A 35 19.79 8.31 1.23
C GLU A 35 20.04 7.25 2.30
N TYR A 36 19.54 6.02 2.11
CA TYR A 36 19.71 4.95 3.08
C TYR A 36 21.06 4.23 2.91
N SER A 37 21.70 3.93 4.04
CA SER A 37 22.89 3.07 4.07
C SER A 37 22.55 1.68 3.51
N LEU A 38 23.56 0.97 2.99
CA LEU A 38 23.38 -0.38 2.43
C LEU A 38 22.68 -1.33 3.42
N ASN A 39 23.03 -1.27 4.71
CA ASN A 39 22.43 -2.11 5.75
C ASN A 39 20.93 -1.81 5.96
N VAL A 40 20.56 -0.52 5.97
CA VAL A 40 19.15 -0.09 6.06
C VAL A 40 18.37 -0.56 4.84
N ARG A 41 18.98 -0.47 3.65
CA ARG A 41 18.38 -0.97 2.41
C ARG A 41 18.16 -2.48 2.45
N TYR A 42 19.11 -3.28 2.91
CA TYR A 42 18.90 -4.73 3.03
C TYR A 42 17.80 -5.10 4.02
N LEU A 43 17.66 -4.35 5.12
CA LEU A 43 16.62 -4.61 6.12
C LEU A 43 15.22 -4.27 5.60
N LEU A 44 15.06 -3.08 5.00
CA LEU A 44 13.76 -2.57 4.59
C LEU A 44 13.37 -3.03 3.18
N PHE A 45 14.35 -3.30 2.34
CA PHE A 45 14.20 -3.41 0.90
C PHE A 45 15.05 -4.54 0.30
N PRO A 46 14.76 -5.81 0.64
CA PRO A 46 15.65 -6.93 0.34
C PRO A 46 15.68 -7.37 -1.13
N SER A 47 14.78 -6.88 -2.00
CA SER A 47 14.62 -7.36 -3.38
C SER A 47 14.87 -6.30 -4.46
N ILE A 48 15.00 -6.75 -5.72
CA ILE A 48 15.29 -5.88 -6.88
C ILE A 48 14.07 -5.02 -7.22
N GLU A 49 12.88 -5.59 -7.13
CA GLU A 49 11.58 -4.92 -7.33
C GLU A 49 11.45 -3.73 -6.37
N VAL A 50 12.04 -3.85 -5.18
CA VAL A 50 12.04 -2.77 -4.21
C VAL A 50 13.06 -1.68 -4.58
N LYS A 51 14.15 -1.97 -5.29
CA LYS A 51 15.07 -0.93 -5.83
C LYS A 51 14.42 -0.06 -6.90
N GLU A 52 13.39 -0.57 -7.57
CA GLU A 52 12.61 0.19 -8.55
C GLU A 52 11.63 1.19 -7.90
N LEU A 53 11.48 1.15 -6.57
CA LEU A 53 10.73 2.12 -5.75
C LEU A 53 11.51 3.40 -5.44
N CYS A 54 12.64 3.63 -6.13
CA CYS A 54 13.29 4.92 -6.10
C CYS A 54 12.30 6.00 -6.53
N ARG A 55 12.26 7.09 -5.75
CA ARG A 55 11.52 8.29 -6.11
C ARG A 55 11.81 8.70 -7.56
N ASP A 56 10.76 9.11 -8.27
CA ASP A 56 10.81 9.57 -9.67
C ASP A 56 11.21 8.48 -10.69
N SER A 57 11.17 7.20 -10.31
CA SER A 57 11.29 6.06 -11.23
C SER A 57 10.22 6.12 -12.34
N PRO A 58 10.59 6.13 -13.63
CA PRO A 58 9.62 6.12 -14.73
C PRO A 58 8.69 4.91 -14.69
N ALA A 59 9.22 3.73 -14.32
CA ALA A 59 8.44 2.51 -14.21
C ALA A 59 7.40 2.59 -13.09
N LEU A 60 7.77 3.18 -11.94
CA LEU A 60 6.84 3.36 -10.83
C LEU A 60 5.74 4.37 -11.18
N ARG A 61 6.10 5.46 -11.86
CA ARG A 61 5.12 6.45 -12.33
C ARG A 61 4.14 5.82 -13.32
N GLU A 62 4.65 5.08 -14.31
CA GLU A 62 3.81 4.39 -15.30
C GLU A 62 2.90 3.34 -14.62
N LEU A 63 3.42 2.57 -13.67
CA LEU A 63 2.63 1.61 -12.89
C LEU A 63 1.50 2.32 -12.13
N ASN A 64 1.81 3.44 -11.47
CA ASN A 64 0.83 4.21 -10.72
C ASN A 64 -0.26 4.82 -11.62
N GLU A 65 0.12 5.43 -12.74
CA GLU A 65 -0.83 6.00 -13.72
C GLU A 65 -1.74 4.94 -14.31
N ASN A 66 -1.18 3.78 -14.68
CA ASN A 66 -1.94 2.64 -15.19
C ASN A 66 -2.91 2.06 -14.14
N PHE A 67 -2.46 1.94 -12.89
CA PHE A 67 -3.31 1.51 -11.78
C PHE A 67 -4.50 2.45 -11.60
N LEU A 68 -4.26 3.76 -11.58
CA LEU A 68 -5.31 4.77 -11.44
C LEU A 68 -6.33 4.71 -12.59
N SER A 69 -5.87 4.47 -13.82
CA SER A 69 -6.77 4.27 -14.98
C SER A 69 -7.65 3.04 -14.82
N MET A 70 -7.06 1.91 -14.43
CA MET A 70 -7.80 0.66 -14.19
C MET A 70 -8.85 0.83 -13.07
N VAL A 71 -8.51 1.50 -11.97
CA VAL A 71 -9.46 1.72 -10.85
C VAL A 71 -10.63 2.61 -11.29
N ARG A 72 -10.40 3.63 -12.12
CA ARG A 72 -11.47 4.50 -12.66
C ARG A 72 -12.46 3.73 -13.54
N GLU A 73 -12.02 2.70 -14.25
CA GLU A 73 -12.88 1.90 -15.12
C GLU A 73 -13.73 0.85 -14.37
N HIS A 74 -13.23 0.34 -13.24
CA HIS A 74 -13.82 -0.80 -12.54
C HIS A 74 -14.42 -0.46 -11.16
N GLU A 75 -14.36 0.82 -10.76
CA GLU A 75 -14.91 1.35 -9.51
C GLU A 75 -14.52 0.54 -8.25
N PHE A 76 -13.26 0.11 -8.17
CA PHE A 76 -12.77 -0.60 -6.99
C PHE A 76 -12.84 0.31 -5.75
N LYS A 77 -13.28 -0.25 -4.61
CA LYS A 77 -13.07 0.41 -3.32
C LYS A 77 -11.57 0.41 -3.00
N VAL A 78 -11.03 1.57 -2.63
CA VAL A 78 -9.62 1.72 -2.27
C VAL A 78 -9.51 2.32 -0.88
N LEU A 79 -8.67 1.70 -0.03
CA LEU A 79 -8.33 2.20 1.30
C LEU A 79 -6.81 2.13 1.49
N SER A 80 -6.22 3.23 1.94
CA SER A 80 -4.80 3.31 2.24
C SER A 80 -4.59 3.65 3.71
N PHE A 81 -3.63 2.97 4.33
CA PHE A 81 -3.07 3.35 5.63
C PHE A 81 -1.66 3.90 5.43
N THR A 82 -1.26 4.88 6.24
CA THR A 82 0.10 5.44 6.24
C THR A 82 0.65 5.54 7.66
N GLU A 83 1.95 5.25 7.80
CA GLU A 83 2.68 5.24 9.06
C GLU A 83 3.00 6.67 9.52
N MET A 84 2.73 6.98 10.78
CA MET A 84 3.05 8.29 11.37
C MET A 84 4.22 8.24 12.35
N LEU A 85 4.73 7.05 12.69
CA LEU A 85 5.92 6.91 13.54
C LEU A 85 7.14 6.48 12.72
N PRO A 86 8.34 7.00 13.05
CA PRO A 86 9.55 6.56 12.38
C PRO A 86 9.90 5.12 12.80
N THR A 87 10.39 4.34 11.83
CA THR A 87 10.92 3.00 12.05
C THR A 87 12.32 3.08 12.62
N SER A 88 12.57 2.36 13.72
CA SER A 88 13.90 2.26 14.32
C SER A 88 14.71 1.18 13.62
N VAL A 89 15.84 1.56 13.03
CA VAL A 89 16.79 0.64 12.37
C VAL A 89 18.09 0.64 13.15
N GLY A 90 18.21 -0.32 14.07
CA GLY A 90 19.32 -0.33 15.04
C GLY A 90 19.19 0.78 16.10
N PRO A 91 20.24 1.02 16.90
CA PRO A 91 20.13 1.83 18.12
C PRO A 91 20.04 3.35 17.89
N MET A 92 20.47 3.86 16.73
CA MET A 92 20.59 5.32 16.51
C MET A 92 19.82 5.86 15.30
N ILE A 93 19.26 5.00 14.44
CA ILE A 93 18.62 5.45 13.20
C ILE A 93 17.10 5.36 13.37
N LYS A 94 16.42 6.49 13.21
CA LYS A 94 14.97 6.58 13.10
C LYS A 94 14.64 7.19 11.75
N LEU A 95 13.81 6.50 10.97
CA LEU A 95 13.48 6.94 9.62
C LEU A 95 12.00 6.69 9.31
N HIS A 96 11.37 7.62 8.60
CA HIS A 96 10.10 7.34 7.93
C HIS A 96 10.39 6.59 6.65
N VAL A 97 9.90 5.35 6.55
CA VAL A 97 10.17 4.47 5.40
C VAL A 97 9.39 4.98 4.20
N VAL A 98 8.13 5.36 4.41
CA VAL A 98 7.30 5.99 3.39
C VAL A 98 6.76 7.32 3.92
N PRO A 99 7.12 8.45 3.29
CA PRO A 99 6.51 9.74 3.61
C PRO A 99 5.01 9.72 3.27
N ALA A 100 4.18 10.37 4.08
CA ALA A 100 2.72 10.40 3.89
C ALA A 100 2.30 10.88 2.49
N GLN A 101 3.03 11.85 1.92
CA GLN A 101 2.76 12.37 0.57
C GLN A 101 3.05 11.34 -0.53
N SER A 102 3.91 10.36 -0.26
CA SER A 102 4.16 9.24 -1.18
C SER A 102 3.13 8.12 -1.01
N ALA A 103 2.61 7.93 0.20
CA ALA A 103 1.51 7.00 0.48
C ALA A 103 0.14 7.48 -0.03
N ASP A 104 0.00 8.78 -0.31
CA ASP A 104 -1.23 9.33 -0.87
C ASP A 104 -1.35 9.04 -2.38
N LEU A 105 -2.31 8.16 -2.69
CA LEU A 105 -2.64 7.77 -4.05
C LEU A 105 -3.56 8.79 -4.76
N GLY A 106 -4.17 9.72 -4.02
CA GLY A 106 -5.12 10.71 -4.53
C GLY A 106 -6.52 10.17 -4.84
N ILE A 107 -6.80 8.92 -4.48
CA ILE A 107 -8.11 8.27 -4.60
C ILE A 107 -8.37 7.40 -3.36
N GLY A 108 -9.66 7.18 -3.05
CA GLY A 108 -10.06 6.40 -1.87
C GLY A 108 -9.76 7.12 -0.55
N ASP A 109 -9.93 6.40 0.56
CA ASP A 109 -9.61 6.91 1.89
C ASP A 109 -8.11 6.77 2.18
N LEU A 110 -7.49 7.81 2.76
CA LEU A 110 -6.15 7.73 3.35
C LEU A 110 -6.26 7.93 4.87
N ILE A 111 -5.82 6.93 5.62
CA ILE A 111 -5.88 6.92 7.08
C ILE A 111 -4.48 6.92 7.66
N GLN A 112 -4.19 7.93 8.46
CA GLN A 112 -2.94 8.06 9.21
C GLN A 112 -3.01 7.23 10.50
N VAL A 113 -1.96 6.47 10.79
CA VAL A 113 -1.92 5.58 11.96
C VAL A 113 -0.59 5.74 12.69
N ASP A 114 -0.65 5.93 14.02
CA ASP A 114 0.51 6.10 14.91
C ASP A 114 1.23 4.77 15.16
N VAL A 115 1.75 4.19 14.10
CA VAL A 115 2.59 2.98 14.09
C VAL A 115 3.76 3.21 13.13
N ASP A 116 4.81 2.40 13.27
CA ASP A 116 5.92 2.41 12.34
C ASP A 116 5.65 1.51 11.11
N HIS A 117 6.50 1.61 10.10
CA HIS A 117 6.38 0.86 8.86
C HIS A 117 6.47 -0.66 9.05
N LEU A 118 7.17 -1.14 10.09
CA LEU A 118 7.30 -2.57 10.36
C LEU A 118 6.03 -3.16 10.96
N ASN A 119 5.19 -2.33 11.57
CA ASN A 119 3.98 -2.75 12.30
C ASN A 119 2.66 -2.29 11.65
N ILE A 120 2.69 -1.42 10.65
CA ILE A 120 1.49 -0.90 9.98
C ILE A 120 0.55 -1.99 9.42
N CYS A 121 1.09 -3.14 9.01
CA CYS A 121 0.33 -4.28 8.51
C CYS A 121 0.13 -5.40 9.55
N LYS A 122 0.51 -5.17 10.82
CA LYS A 122 0.50 -6.16 11.91
C LYS A 122 -0.38 -5.65 13.05
N PRO A 123 -1.72 -5.72 12.91
CA PRO A 123 -2.61 -5.34 14.00
C PRO A 123 -2.31 -6.18 15.24
N GLU A 124 -2.13 -5.52 16.38
CA GLU A 124 -1.74 -6.16 17.65
C GLU A 124 -2.75 -7.23 18.09
N ASN A 125 -4.05 -6.94 17.90
CA ASN A 125 -5.15 -7.81 18.25
C ASN A 125 -6.42 -7.41 17.49
N LYS A 126 -7.51 -8.18 17.67
CA LYS A 126 -8.81 -7.94 17.02
C LYS A 126 -9.49 -6.65 17.47
N ASP A 127 -9.06 -6.09 18.60
CA ASP A 127 -9.61 -4.84 19.13
C ASP A 127 -8.92 -3.58 18.60
N SER A 128 -7.75 -3.75 17.97
CA SER A 128 -6.99 -2.65 17.37
C SER A 128 -7.75 -1.95 16.25
N PHE A 129 -7.48 -0.65 16.10
CA PHE A 129 -8.05 0.17 15.04
C PHE A 129 -7.80 -0.39 13.64
N LEU A 130 -6.54 -0.77 13.34
CA LEU A 130 -6.15 -1.36 12.06
C LEU A 130 -6.98 -2.59 11.73
N TYR A 131 -7.14 -3.52 12.68
CA TYR A 131 -7.96 -4.73 12.46
C TYR A 131 -9.42 -4.37 12.17
N LYS A 132 -10.04 -3.55 13.03
CA LYS A 132 -11.47 -3.19 12.91
C LYS A 132 -11.74 -2.46 11.61
N ARG A 133 -10.89 -1.49 11.23
CA ARG A 133 -11.07 -0.71 10.00
C ARG A 133 -10.86 -1.56 8.74
N SER A 134 -9.84 -2.42 8.72
CA SER A 134 -9.62 -3.37 7.62
C SER A 134 -10.75 -4.37 7.47
N LEU A 135 -11.25 -4.93 8.58
CA LEU A 135 -12.39 -5.85 8.56
C LEU A 135 -13.65 -5.16 8.04
N GLN A 136 -13.90 -3.92 8.48
CA GLN A 136 -15.02 -3.13 7.99
C GLN A 136 -14.91 -2.91 6.48
N PHE A 137 -13.73 -2.50 5.99
CA PHE A 137 -13.49 -2.32 4.56
C PHE A 137 -13.76 -3.59 3.75
N ILE A 138 -13.30 -4.75 4.22
CA ILE A 138 -13.55 -6.04 3.56
C ILE A 138 -15.05 -6.33 3.51
N ARG A 139 -15.78 -6.16 4.62
CA ARG A 139 -17.23 -6.37 4.67
C ARG A 139 -17.99 -5.45 3.73
N ASP A 140 -17.59 -4.18 3.68
CA ASP A 140 -18.19 -3.18 2.80
C ASP A 140 -17.92 -3.51 1.33
N ALA A 141 -16.70 -3.95 0.98
CA ALA A 141 -16.33 -4.36 -0.37
C ALA A 141 -17.13 -5.59 -0.84
N MET A 142 -17.44 -6.50 0.07
CA MET A 142 -18.22 -7.71 -0.21
C MET A 142 -19.75 -7.48 -0.23
N GLY A 143 -20.22 -6.23 -0.09
CA GLY A 143 -21.65 -5.89 -0.18
C GLY A 143 -22.46 -6.23 1.07
N GLY A 144 -21.83 -6.28 2.25
CA GLY A 144 -22.50 -6.18 3.56
C GLY A 144 -23.77 -7.02 3.75
N HIS A 145 -23.74 -8.34 3.51
CA HIS A 145 -24.75 -9.22 4.09
C HIS A 145 -24.37 -9.51 5.54
N VAL A 146 -24.84 -8.67 6.46
CA VAL A 146 -24.94 -9.07 7.86
C VAL A 146 -26.13 -10.03 7.93
N VAL A 147 -25.84 -11.33 7.94
CA VAL A 147 -26.84 -12.32 8.35
C VAL A 147 -27.00 -12.14 9.85
N HIS A 148 -28.20 -11.68 10.24
CA HIS A 148 -28.65 -11.59 11.63
C HIS A 148 -28.73 -12.96 12.30
#